data_AF-A0A430JEZ2-F1
#
_entry.id   AF-A0A430JEZ2-F1
#
_cell.length_a   1.000
_cell.length_b   1.000
_cell.length_c   1.000
_cell.angle_alpha   90.00
_cell.angle_beta   90.00
_cell.angle_gamma   90.00
#
_symmetry.space_group_name_H-M   'P 1'
#
loop_
_entity.id
_entity.type
_entity.pdbx_description
1 polymer ?
#
loop_
_entity_poly.entity_id
_entity_poly.type
_entity_poly.pdbx_seq_one_letter_code
_entity_poly.pdbx_strand_id
1 'polypeptide(L)'
;MMIKPIPKSIQVTVDREELQLPYTLQESINTYWDSLTKEKPYLTRGEIYSISHTIQFEEEMKITLQKTDYAHFLYSKQLSINHKYKCRGVVANGVILTKDGFFVIGEMNTHTSTPGRLQFVAGGIEKSDIQGNVVNMFENLSRETQEELGIDLTNSNVVSRVTSKYIVHWQSIALVYLIELSIDSYELKLHYDSFESRLHSKSIIPEFSSIVFVHARRISEFIKNDQRSKLDFLPKVLEQLSEELIQ
;
A
#
# COMPACT_ATOMS: atom_id res chain seq x y z
N MET A 1 -5.64 15.33 -5.49
CA MET A 1 -4.91 14.59 -4.45
C MET A 1 -4.64 15.53 -3.30
N MET A 2 -4.86 15.09 -2.06
CA MET A 2 -4.75 15.92 -0.86
C MET A 2 -4.05 15.12 0.24
N ILE A 3 -3.00 15.70 0.83
CA ILE A 3 -2.25 15.10 1.94
C ILE A 3 -2.53 15.94 3.18
N LYS A 4 -2.91 15.29 4.28
CA LYS A 4 -3.17 15.93 5.58
C LYS A 4 -2.52 15.14 6.70
N PRO A 5 -2.23 15.75 7.85
CA PRO A 5 -1.94 15.00 9.07
C PRO A 5 -3.04 13.98 9.33
N ILE A 6 -2.65 12.81 9.82
CA ILE A 6 -3.61 11.78 10.17
C ILE A 6 -4.47 12.25 11.36
N PRO A 7 -5.81 12.03 11.34
CA PRO A 7 -6.66 12.27 12.51
C PRO A 7 -6.19 11.45 13.73
N LYS A 8 -6.55 11.90 14.93
CA LYS A 8 -6.18 11.20 16.18
C LYS A 8 -6.72 9.77 16.23
N SER A 9 -7.88 9.54 15.61
CA SER A 9 -8.48 8.21 15.53
C SER A 9 -8.96 7.93 14.10
N ILE A 10 -8.61 6.75 13.59
CA ILE A 10 -9.17 6.21 12.35
C ILE A 10 -9.77 4.85 12.65
N GLN A 11 -11.03 4.68 12.27
CA GLN A 11 -11.71 3.40 12.32
C GLN A 11 -12.05 2.95 10.90
N VAL A 12 -11.55 1.77 10.52
CA VAL A 12 -11.92 1.13 9.25
C VAL A 12 -12.79 -0.08 9.58
N THR A 13 -13.97 -0.15 8.98
CA THR A 13 -14.91 -1.24 9.19
C THR A 13 -15.36 -1.86 7.88
N VAL A 14 -15.80 -3.11 7.92
CA VAL A 14 -16.39 -3.82 6.79
C VAL A 14 -17.88 -4.01 7.08
N ASP A 15 -18.72 -3.53 6.18
CA ASP A 15 -20.15 -3.76 6.20
C ASP A 15 -20.46 -5.23 5.92
N ARG A 16 -21.60 -5.70 6.42
CA ARG A 16 -22.09 -7.06 6.14
C ARG A 16 -22.58 -7.20 4.71
N GLU A 17 -23.11 -6.13 4.13
CA GLU A 17 -23.62 -6.12 2.77
C GLU A 17 -22.48 -5.96 1.75
N GLU A 18 -22.55 -6.74 0.67
CA GLU A 18 -21.63 -6.59 -0.47
C GLU A 18 -21.97 -5.34 -1.28
N LEU A 19 -20.97 -4.78 -1.96
CA LEU A 19 -21.11 -3.59 -2.79
C LEU A 19 -22.08 -3.87 -3.96
N GLN A 20 -23.21 -3.18 -3.96
CA GLN A 20 -24.21 -3.33 -5.01
C GLN A 20 -23.85 -2.52 -6.25
N LEU A 21 -23.64 -3.21 -7.37
CA LEU A 21 -23.41 -2.61 -8.68
C LEU A 21 -24.65 -2.76 -9.56
N PRO A 22 -24.96 -1.80 -10.47
CA PRO A 22 -26.01 -1.99 -11.47
C PRO A 22 -25.75 -3.24 -12.31
N TYR A 23 -26.81 -3.99 -12.61
CA TYR A 23 -26.74 -5.23 -13.39
C TYR A 23 -25.92 -5.08 -14.68
N THR A 24 -26.17 -4.03 -15.46
CA THR A 24 -25.45 -3.78 -16.73
C THR A 24 -23.95 -3.56 -16.55
N LEU A 25 -23.55 -2.96 -15.42
CA LEU A 25 -22.15 -2.79 -15.09
C LEU A 25 -21.52 -4.13 -14.65
N GLN A 26 -22.24 -4.91 -13.84
CA GLN A 26 -21.78 -6.22 -13.41
C GLN A 26 -21.55 -7.16 -14.60
N GLU A 27 -22.44 -7.16 -15.58
CA GLU A 27 -22.28 -7.89 -16.84
C GLU A 27 -21.05 -7.44 -17.63
N SER A 28 -20.79 -6.13 -17.66
CA SER A 28 -19.60 -5.57 -18.33
C SER A 28 -18.30 -6.01 -17.63
N ILE A 29 -18.30 -6.04 -16.29
CA ILE A 29 -17.17 -6.53 -15.48
C ILE A 29 -16.94 -8.03 -15.74
N ASN A 30 -18.01 -8.83 -15.75
CA ASN A 30 -17.93 -10.26 -16.03
C ASN A 30 -17.38 -10.53 -17.44
N THR A 31 -17.89 -9.82 -18.46
CA THR A 31 -17.42 -9.95 -19.84
C THR A 31 -15.92 -9.60 -19.97
N TYR A 32 -15.50 -8.52 -19.30
CA TYR A 32 -14.09 -8.13 -19.26
C TYR A 32 -13.22 -9.19 -18.57
N TRP A 33 -13.68 -9.73 -17.44
CA TRP A 33 -12.99 -10.77 -16.71
C TRP A 33 -12.82 -12.06 -17.53
N ASP A 34 -13.88 -12.48 -18.24
CA ASP A 34 -13.85 -13.65 -19.11
C ASP A 34 -12.87 -13.46 -20.27
N SER A 35 -12.75 -12.24 -20.81
CA SER A 35 -11.74 -11.91 -21.81
C SER A 35 -10.33 -11.97 -21.21
N LEU A 36 -10.13 -11.41 -20.02
CA LEU A 36 -8.83 -11.31 -19.38
C LEU A 36 -8.28 -12.70 -18.97
N THR A 37 -9.14 -13.58 -18.47
CA THR A 37 -8.76 -14.93 -18.03
C THR A 37 -8.46 -15.88 -19.20
N LYS A 38 -9.01 -15.63 -20.40
CA LYS A 38 -8.58 -16.33 -21.63
C LYS A 38 -7.13 -16.02 -21.99
N GLU A 39 -6.69 -14.78 -21.79
CA GLU A 39 -5.32 -14.36 -22.06
C GLU A 39 -4.35 -14.70 -20.91
N LYS A 40 -4.86 -14.64 -19.66
CA LYS A 40 -4.08 -14.84 -18.43
C LYS A 40 -4.77 -15.86 -17.51
N PRO A 41 -4.71 -17.16 -17.83
CA PRO A 41 -5.46 -18.20 -17.12
C PRO A 41 -5.02 -18.42 -15.66
N TYR A 42 -3.89 -17.85 -15.24
CA TYR A 42 -3.40 -17.90 -13.87
C TYR A 42 -4.06 -16.86 -12.94
N LEU A 43 -4.83 -15.91 -13.48
CA LEU A 43 -5.52 -14.91 -12.66
C LEU A 43 -6.70 -15.53 -11.90
N THR A 44 -6.83 -15.19 -10.63
CA THR A 44 -7.94 -15.61 -9.76
C THR A 44 -8.80 -14.40 -9.40
N ARG A 45 -10.11 -14.61 -9.25
CA ARG A 45 -11.08 -13.56 -8.87
C ARG A 45 -11.19 -13.52 -7.34
N GLY A 46 -10.19 -12.92 -6.70
CA GLY A 46 -10.13 -12.77 -5.25
C GLY A 46 -11.12 -11.75 -4.69
N GLU A 47 -11.40 -11.86 -3.39
CA GLU A 47 -12.18 -10.88 -2.63
C GLU A 47 -11.40 -9.56 -2.50
N ILE A 48 -12.09 -8.43 -2.65
CA ILE A 48 -11.55 -7.07 -2.47
C ILE A 48 -12.50 -6.26 -1.60
N TYR A 49 -11.99 -5.31 -0.84
CA TYR A 49 -12.79 -4.40 -0.03
C TYR A 49 -12.72 -2.98 -0.60
N SER A 50 -13.88 -2.41 -0.94
CA SER A 50 -13.99 -1.08 -1.53
C SER A 50 -14.69 -0.11 -0.57
N ILE A 51 -14.21 1.13 -0.49
CA ILE A 51 -14.81 2.20 0.29
C ILE A 51 -16.23 2.48 -0.23
N SER A 52 -17.23 2.19 0.60
CA SER A 52 -18.62 2.56 0.36
C SER A 52 -18.86 4.01 0.75
N HIS A 53 -18.43 4.42 1.94
CA HIS A 53 -18.52 5.79 2.42
C HIS A 53 -17.46 6.12 3.47
N THR A 54 -17.23 7.42 3.67
CA THR A 54 -16.33 7.96 4.69
C THR A 54 -17.03 9.07 5.45
N ILE A 55 -16.83 9.11 6.76
CA ILE A 55 -17.30 10.18 7.63
C ILE A 55 -16.06 10.80 8.29
N GLN A 56 -15.90 12.11 8.14
CA GLN A 56 -14.82 12.87 8.73
C GLN A 56 -15.38 13.80 9.81
N PHE A 57 -14.83 13.68 11.01
CA PHE A 57 -14.98 14.62 12.13
C PHE A 57 -13.68 15.42 12.33
N GLU A 58 -13.60 16.31 13.30
CA GLU A 58 -12.38 17.10 13.54
C GLU A 58 -11.17 16.22 13.91
N GLU A 59 -11.34 15.27 14.82
CA GLU A 59 -10.25 14.42 15.33
C GLU A 59 -10.38 12.94 14.93
N GLU A 60 -11.47 12.58 14.26
CA GLU A 60 -11.80 11.20 13.93
C GLU A 60 -12.16 11.02 12.45
N MET A 61 -11.76 9.90 11.87
CA MET A 61 -12.27 9.45 10.57
C MET A 61 -12.85 8.04 10.70
N LYS A 62 -14.02 7.83 10.11
CA LYS A 62 -14.62 6.50 9.93
C LYS A 62 -14.69 6.16 8.45
N ILE A 63 -14.15 5.00 8.10
CA ILE A 63 -14.17 4.47 6.74
C ILE A 63 -14.93 3.15 6.75
N THR A 64 -15.97 3.07 5.94
CA THR A 64 -16.74 1.83 5.77
C THR A 64 -16.41 1.22 4.42
N LEU A 65 -16.04 -0.05 4.45
CA LEU A 65 -15.76 -0.87 3.28
C LEU A 65 -16.93 -1.81 3.02
N GLN A 66 -17.16 -2.12 1.76
CA GLN A 66 -18.03 -3.21 1.32
C GLN A 66 -17.22 -4.18 0.48
N LYS A 67 -17.53 -5.47 0.63
CA LYS A 67 -16.88 -6.52 -0.15
C LYS A 67 -17.28 -6.40 -1.62
N THR A 68 -16.31 -6.64 -2.49
CA THR A 68 -16.41 -6.75 -3.94
C THR A 68 -15.32 -7.73 -4.41
N ASP A 69 -14.87 -7.66 -5.66
CA ASP A 69 -13.89 -8.59 -6.20
C ASP A 69 -12.79 -7.94 -7.07
N TYR A 70 -11.77 -8.74 -7.36
CA TYR A 70 -10.61 -8.34 -8.14
C TYR A 70 -10.96 -7.98 -9.59
N ALA A 71 -11.99 -8.59 -10.17
CA ALA A 71 -12.47 -8.24 -11.51
C ALA A 71 -12.99 -6.80 -11.55
N HIS A 72 -13.78 -6.40 -10.56
CA HIS A 72 -14.27 -5.04 -10.40
C HIS A 72 -13.13 -4.04 -10.17
N PHE A 73 -12.11 -4.40 -9.38
CA PHE A 73 -10.92 -3.56 -9.18
C PHE A 73 -10.17 -3.30 -10.51
N LEU A 74 -9.85 -4.36 -11.27
CA LEU A 74 -9.15 -4.21 -12.55
C LEU A 74 -9.98 -3.43 -13.57
N TYR A 75 -11.28 -3.71 -13.66
CA TYR A 75 -12.19 -2.97 -14.53
C TYR A 75 -12.20 -1.47 -14.19
N SER A 76 -12.24 -1.13 -12.90
CA SER A 76 -12.22 0.25 -12.41
C SER A 76 -10.91 1.00 -12.73
N LYS A 77 -9.79 0.27 -12.83
CA LYS A 77 -8.47 0.83 -13.17
C LYS A 77 -8.33 1.10 -14.66
N GLN A 78 -8.85 0.21 -15.50
CA GLN A 78 -8.62 0.23 -16.95
C GLN A 78 -9.66 1.05 -17.72
N LEU A 79 -10.90 1.11 -17.24
CA LEU A 79 -12.04 1.64 -17.99
C LEU A 79 -12.68 2.84 -17.29
N SER A 80 -13.30 3.70 -18.12
CA SER A 80 -14.04 4.87 -17.62
C SER A 80 -15.38 4.44 -17.03
N ILE A 81 -15.35 4.09 -15.75
CA ILE A 81 -16.54 3.83 -14.94
C ILE A 81 -16.96 5.11 -14.20
N ASN A 82 -18.27 5.27 -13.97
CA ASN A 82 -18.78 6.37 -13.14
C ASN A 82 -18.11 6.32 -11.76
N HIS A 83 -17.61 7.47 -11.29
CA HIS A 83 -16.87 7.58 -10.03
C HIS A 83 -17.63 6.96 -8.84
N LYS A 84 -18.97 7.02 -8.80
CA LYS A 84 -19.74 6.42 -7.69
C LYS A 84 -19.62 4.90 -7.59
N TYR A 85 -19.24 4.24 -8.68
CA TYR A 85 -19.09 2.79 -8.74
C TYR A 85 -17.63 2.36 -8.83
N LYS A 86 -16.66 3.29 -8.78
CA LYS A 86 -15.26 2.91 -8.78
C LYS A 86 -14.93 2.07 -7.55
N CYS A 87 -14.20 0.99 -7.75
CA CYS A 87 -13.52 0.29 -6.66
C CYS A 87 -12.41 1.20 -6.09
N ARG A 88 -12.50 1.54 -4.80
CA ARG A 88 -11.58 2.45 -4.10
C ARG A 88 -11.10 1.78 -2.83
N GLY A 89 -9.79 1.63 -2.65
CA GLY A 89 -9.22 0.95 -1.49
C GLY A 89 -8.93 1.88 -0.31
N VAL A 90 -8.71 1.29 0.86
CA VAL A 90 -7.92 1.88 1.95
C VAL A 90 -6.63 1.08 2.05
N VAL A 91 -5.48 1.75 2.07
CA VAL A 91 -4.18 1.07 2.04
C VAL A 91 -3.28 1.66 3.12
N ALA A 92 -2.73 0.81 3.99
CA ALA A 92 -1.67 1.21 4.90
C ALA A 92 -0.34 1.24 4.13
N ASN A 93 0.38 2.35 4.21
CA ASN A 93 1.64 2.58 3.52
C ASN A 93 2.76 2.79 4.53
N GLY A 94 3.73 1.88 4.55
CA GLY A 94 4.93 1.94 5.39
C GLY A 94 6.06 2.68 4.69
N VAL A 95 6.44 3.84 5.23
CA VAL A 95 7.65 4.55 4.83
C VAL A 95 8.75 4.18 5.82
N ILE A 96 9.74 3.41 5.37
CA ILE A 96 10.85 3.00 6.22
C ILE A 96 11.91 4.10 6.27
N LEU A 97 12.39 4.43 7.46
CA LEU A 97 13.52 5.32 7.71
C LEU A 97 14.60 4.56 8.50
N THR A 98 15.78 4.41 7.94
CA THR A 98 16.93 3.80 8.61
C THR A 98 17.56 4.75 9.62
N LYS A 99 18.31 4.21 10.58
CA LYS A 99 18.98 4.99 11.64
C LYS A 99 19.94 6.05 11.12
N ASP A 100 20.57 5.79 9.97
CA ASP A 100 21.49 6.69 9.27
C ASP A 100 20.78 7.64 8.28
N GLY A 101 19.44 7.74 8.33
CA GLY A 101 18.68 8.78 7.66
C GLY A 101 18.33 8.50 6.20
N PHE A 102 18.21 7.22 5.82
CA PHE A 102 17.75 6.83 4.48
C PHE A 102 16.30 6.39 4.50
N PHE A 103 15.51 6.94 3.57
CA PHE A 103 14.23 6.35 3.21
C PHE A 103 14.44 5.14 2.31
N VAL A 104 13.61 4.11 2.50
CA VAL A 104 13.61 2.90 1.68
C VAL A 104 12.38 2.87 0.79
N ILE A 105 12.59 2.63 -0.49
CA ILE A 105 11.55 2.60 -1.51
C ILE A 105 11.65 1.27 -2.25
N GLY A 106 10.56 0.52 -2.36
CA GLY A 106 10.52 -0.72 -3.14
C GLY A 106 10.35 -0.44 -4.62
N GLU A 107 11.08 -1.15 -5.47
CA GLU A 107 10.82 -1.21 -6.92
C GLU A 107 10.02 -2.46 -7.25
N MET A 108 8.86 -2.29 -7.86
CA MET A 108 7.96 -3.39 -8.18
C MET A 108 8.53 -4.34 -9.24
N ASN A 109 8.40 -5.64 -8.99
CA ASN A 109 8.83 -6.70 -9.88
C ASN A 109 7.96 -6.79 -11.15
N THR A 110 8.47 -7.43 -12.20
CA THR A 110 7.87 -7.49 -13.54
C THR A 110 6.57 -8.27 -13.60
N HIS A 111 6.32 -9.17 -12.64
CA HIS A 111 5.09 -9.96 -12.55
C HIS A 111 3.95 -9.24 -11.82
N THR A 112 4.22 -8.07 -11.22
CA THR A 112 3.22 -7.30 -10.47
C THR A 112 2.32 -6.47 -11.41
N SER A 113 1.27 -5.85 -10.86
CA SER A 113 0.35 -5.01 -11.65
C SER A 113 0.94 -3.65 -12.06
N THR A 114 2.10 -3.28 -11.54
CA THR A 114 2.81 -2.03 -11.86
C THR A 114 4.33 -2.24 -11.94
N PRO A 115 4.83 -2.98 -12.95
CA PRO A 115 6.26 -3.28 -13.11
C PRO A 115 7.16 -2.03 -13.10
N GLY A 116 8.28 -2.10 -12.36
CA GLY A 116 9.29 -1.04 -12.29
C GLY A 116 8.83 0.24 -11.57
N ARG A 117 7.62 0.25 -11.01
CA ARG A 117 7.12 1.39 -10.23
C ARG A 117 7.77 1.39 -8.86
N LEU A 118 8.22 2.57 -8.43
CA LEU A 118 8.69 2.82 -7.08
C LEU A 118 7.52 3.10 -6.15
N GLN A 119 7.43 2.39 -5.02
CA GLN A 119 6.36 2.55 -4.05
C GLN A 119 6.81 2.28 -2.60
N PHE A 120 5.96 2.68 -1.66
CA PHE A 120 6.11 2.32 -0.24
C PHE A 120 5.68 0.87 -0.02
N VAL A 121 6.02 0.34 1.16
CA VAL A 121 5.49 -0.94 1.62
C VAL A 121 3.98 -0.83 1.75
N ALA A 122 3.23 -1.66 1.05
CA ALA A 122 1.77 -1.57 1.03
C ALA A 122 1.13 -2.75 0.28
N GLY A 123 0.04 -3.28 0.82
CA GLY A 123 -0.80 -4.23 0.11
C GLY A 123 -2.28 -4.14 0.49
N GLY A 124 -3.04 -5.10 -0.03
CA GLY A 124 -4.50 -5.13 0.11
C GLY A 124 -4.92 -5.57 1.51
N ILE A 125 -6.14 -5.20 1.90
CA ILE A 125 -6.77 -5.76 3.10
C ILE A 125 -7.18 -7.20 2.81
N GLU A 126 -6.70 -8.12 3.64
CA GLU A 126 -7.09 -9.52 3.62
C GLU A 126 -8.13 -9.83 4.71
N LYS A 127 -8.76 -11.00 4.61
CA LYS A 127 -9.74 -11.46 5.61
C LYS A 127 -9.11 -11.64 7.00
N SER A 128 -7.84 -12.02 7.05
CA SER A 128 -7.02 -12.13 8.28
C SER A 128 -6.87 -10.80 9.01
N ASP A 129 -6.93 -9.68 8.29
CA ASP A 129 -6.82 -8.33 8.86
C ASP A 129 -8.14 -7.87 9.53
N ILE A 130 -9.23 -8.64 9.43
CA ILE A 130 -10.56 -8.26 9.89
C ILE A 130 -10.93 -9.02 11.17
N GLN A 131 -11.15 -8.29 12.26
CA GLN A 131 -11.62 -8.82 13.54
C GLN A 131 -13.08 -8.40 13.75
N GLY A 132 -14.00 -9.36 13.63
CA GLY A 132 -15.43 -9.09 13.61
C GLY A 132 -15.80 -8.29 12.36
N ASN A 133 -16.00 -6.97 12.50
CA ASN A 133 -16.22 -6.04 11.39
C ASN A 133 -15.19 -4.91 11.33
N VAL A 134 -14.16 -4.94 12.17
CA VAL A 134 -13.12 -3.89 12.22
C VAL A 134 -11.88 -4.38 11.52
N VAL A 135 -11.31 -3.57 10.63
CA VAL A 135 -10.03 -3.85 9.99
C VAL A 135 -8.91 -3.36 10.89
N ASN A 136 -7.98 -4.25 11.25
CA ASN A 136 -6.77 -3.89 11.95
C ASN A 136 -5.71 -3.43 10.94
N MET A 137 -5.65 -2.11 10.71
CA MET A 137 -4.73 -1.53 9.74
C MET A 137 -3.25 -1.68 10.15
N PHE A 138 -2.96 -1.88 11.44
CA PHE A 138 -1.58 -2.10 11.90
C PHE A 138 -1.13 -3.53 11.61
N GLU A 139 -1.99 -4.53 11.84
CA GLU A 139 -1.68 -5.92 11.48
C GLU A 139 -1.51 -6.08 9.96
N ASN A 140 -2.38 -5.42 9.17
CA ASN A 140 -2.21 -5.33 7.73
C ASN A 140 -0.82 -4.76 7.37
N LEU A 141 -0.46 -3.59 7.91
CA LEU A 141 0.85 -2.98 7.67
C LEU A 141 2.00 -3.90 8.10
N SER A 142 1.87 -4.58 9.23
CA SER A 142 2.88 -5.49 9.77
C SER A 142 3.10 -6.71 8.87
N ARG A 143 2.00 -7.31 8.39
CA ARG A 143 2.05 -8.42 7.43
C ARG A 143 2.74 -8.00 6.14
N GLU A 144 2.32 -6.89 5.53
CA GLU A 144 2.90 -6.39 4.28
C GLU A 144 4.39 -6.04 4.46
N THR A 145 4.78 -5.44 5.58
CA THR A 145 6.20 -5.15 5.88
C THR A 145 7.02 -6.44 6.03
N GLN A 146 6.44 -7.48 6.62
CA GLN A 146 7.07 -8.78 6.77
C GLN A 146 7.18 -9.53 5.42
N GLU A 147 6.19 -9.38 4.55
CA GLU A 147 6.11 -10.02 3.23
C GLU A 147 7.00 -9.33 2.18
N GLU A 148 7.13 -8.01 2.25
CA GLU A 148 7.88 -7.24 1.26
C GLU A 148 9.33 -6.97 1.67
N LEU A 149 9.63 -6.83 2.97
CA LEU A 149 10.97 -6.51 3.47
C LEU A 149 11.54 -7.53 4.46
N GLY A 150 10.73 -8.49 4.90
CA GLY A 150 11.13 -9.45 5.91
C GLY A 150 11.19 -8.88 7.33
N ILE A 151 10.66 -7.67 7.57
CA ILE A 151 10.75 -6.97 8.86
C ILE A 151 9.47 -7.18 9.67
N ASP A 152 9.63 -7.67 10.89
CA ASP A 152 8.57 -7.72 11.91
C ASP A 152 8.49 -6.38 12.64
N LEU A 153 7.37 -5.69 12.53
CA LEU A 153 7.16 -4.38 13.17
C LEU A 153 7.11 -4.44 14.70
N THR A 154 6.93 -5.63 15.28
CA THR A 154 6.95 -5.85 16.72
C THR A 154 8.36 -6.12 17.27
N ASN A 155 9.34 -6.34 16.39
CA ASN A 155 10.73 -6.57 16.78
C ASN A 155 11.44 -5.27 17.17
N SER A 156 11.39 -4.95 18.46
CA SER A 156 12.02 -3.75 19.04
C SER A 156 13.54 -3.63 18.86
N ASN A 157 14.24 -4.72 18.51
CA ASN A 157 15.68 -4.64 18.17
C ASN A 157 15.91 -4.03 16.78
N VAL A 158 14.93 -4.14 15.88
CA VAL A 158 15.02 -3.67 14.49
C VAL A 158 14.17 -2.41 14.30
N VAL A 159 12.98 -2.34 14.90
CA VAL A 159 12.05 -1.22 14.77
C VAL A 159 12.05 -0.41 16.06
N SER A 160 12.44 0.85 15.95
CA SER A 160 12.47 1.77 17.09
C SER A 160 11.10 2.39 17.37
N ARG A 161 10.36 2.72 16.31
CA ARG A 161 9.08 3.43 16.40
C ARG A 161 8.27 3.27 15.11
N VAL A 162 6.96 3.19 15.26
CA VAL A 162 6.00 3.31 14.15
C VAL A 162 5.05 4.46 14.47
N THR A 163 5.00 5.47 13.60
CA THR A 163 4.19 6.67 13.80
C THR A 163 3.25 6.87 12.62
N SER A 164 1.96 7.04 12.90
CA SER A 164 1.01 7.46 11.87
C SER A 164 1.23 8.94 11.54
N LYS A 165 1.41 9.26 10.26
CA LYS A 165 1.82 10.60 9.80
C LYS A 165 0.73 11.30 9.03
N TYR A 166 0.34 10.69 7.91
CA TYR A 166 -0.55 11.36 6.96
C TYR A 166 -1.72 10.49 6.53
N ILE A 167 -2.77 11.17 6.10
CA ILE A 167 -3.80 10.61 5.25
C ILE A 167 -3.71 11.24 3.87
N VAL A 168 -3.69 10.40 2.83
CA VAL A 168 -3.70 10.83 1.44
C VAL A 168 -5.02 10.46 0.79
N HIS A 169 -5.76 11.47 0.36
CA HIS A 169 -6.92 11.28 -0.52
C HIS A 169 -6.44 11.33 -1.97
N TRP A 170 -6.26 10.14 -2.55
CA TRP A 170 -6.32 9.95 -4.00
C TRP A 170 -7.70 9.36 -4.31
N GLN A 171 -8.02 8.81 -5.48
CA GLN A 171 -9.32 8.14 -5.66
C GLN A 171 -9.58 7.02 -4.62
N SER A 172 -8.54 6.58 -3.90
CA SER A 172 -8.52 5.73 -2.71
C SER A 172 -7.96 6.50 -1.50
N ILE A 173 -7.93 5.88 -0.31
CA ILE A 173 -7.31 6.46 0.88
C ILE A 173 -6.00 5.75 1.21
N ALA A 174 -4.91 6.51 1.33
CA ALA A 174 -3.65 6.04 1.92
C ALA A 174 -3.58 6.45 3.38
N LEU A 175 -3.25 5.51 4.26
CA LEU A 175 -2.80 5.80 5.62
C LEU A 175 -1.28 5.64 5.62
N VAL A 176 -0.55 6.73 5.84
CA VAL A 176 0.92 6.74 5.77
C VAL A 176 1.49 6.63 7.17
N TYR A 177 2.31 5.61 7.39
CA TYR A 177 3.03 5.34 8.62
C TYR A 177 4.53 5.49 8.37
N LEU A 178 5.21 6.24 9.23
CA LEU A 178 6.67 6.27 9.28
C LEU A 178 7.16 5.16 10.22
N ILE A 179 7.98 4.25 9.70
CA ILE A 179 8.58 3.13 10.42
C ILE A 179 10.07 3.43 10.57
N GLU A 180 10.49 3.77 11.77
CA GLU A 180 11.87 4.16 12.08
C GLU A 180 12.63 2.95 12.59
N LEU A 181 13.72 2.59 11.92
CA LEU A 181 14.54 1.45 12.27
C LEU A 181 15.67 1.82 13.23
N SER A 182 16.01 0.89 14.11
CA SER A 182 17.20 0.95 14.99
C SER A 182 18.50 0.57 14.26
N ILE A 183 18.38 0.03 13.04
CA ILE A 183 19.49 -0.41 12.19
C ILE A 183 19.76 0.59 11.06
N ASP A 184 20.99 0.63 10.57
CA ASP A 184 21.39 1.48 9.45
C ASP A 184 21.06 0.88 8.08
N SER A 185 21.31 1.65 7.01
CA SER A 185 21.04 1.24 5.63
C SER A 185 21.87 0.03 5.18
N TYR A 186 23.08 -0.14 5.71
CA TYR A 186 23.94 -1.29 5.39
C TYR A 186 23.41 -2.57 6.04
N GLU A 187 23.08 -2.51 7.33
CA GLU A 187 22.46 -3.60 8.08
C GLU A 187 21.12 -4.01 7.44
N LEU A 188 20.29 -3.03 7.06
CA LEU A 188 19.03 -3.32 6.37
C LEU A 188 19.26 -3.98 5.01
N LYS A 189 20.27 -3.55 4.25
CA LYS A 189 20.59 -4.19 2.96
C LYS A 189 20.99 -5.65 3.15
N LEU A 190 21.85 -5.97 4.13
CA LEU A 190 22.22 -7.35 4.45
C LEU A 190 21.02 -8.20 4.88
N HIS A 191 20.12 -7.61 5.69
CA HIS A 191 18.88 -8.25 6.08
C HIS A 191 18.01 -8.58 4.86
N TYR A 192 17.79 -7.60 3.98
CA TYR A 192 16.97 -7.74 2.79
C TYR A 192 17.55 -8.78 1.81
N ASP A 193 18.86 -8.77 1.58
CA ASP A 193 19.54 -9.77 0.73
C ASP A 193 19.36 -11.20 1.28
N SER A 194 19.45 -11.35 2.60
CA SER A 194 19.19 -12.62 3.28
C SER A 194 17.72 -13.04 3.18
N PHE A 195 16.81 -12.08 3.26
CA PHE A 195 15.37 -12.30 3.11
C PHE A 195 15.02 -12.76 1.69
N GLU A 196 15.49 -12.07 0.66
CA GLU A 196 15.30 -12.45 -0.75
C GLU A 196 15.87 -13.84 -1.02
N SER A 197 17.07 -14.14 -0.51
CA SER A 197 17.68 -15.46 -0.63
C SER A 197 16.81 -16.57 -0.02
N ARG A 198 16.16 -16.31 1.12
CA ARG A 198 15.21 -17.26 1.74
C ARG A 198 13.96 -17.44 0.89
N LEU A 199 13.41 -16.37 0.30
CA LEU A 199 12.24 -16.48 -0.59
C LEU A 199 12.57 -17.30 -1.84
N HIS A 200 13.70 -17.02 -2.49
CA HIS A 200 14.15 -17.76 -3.66
C HIS A 200 14.40 -19.24 -3.35
N SER A 201 14.94 -19.58 -2.17
CA SER A 201 15.11 -20.98 -1.74
C SER A 201 13.78 -21.75 -1.62
N LYS A 202 12.66 -21.03 -1.49
CA LYS A 202 11.30 -21.57 -1.43
C LYS A 202 10.54 -21.42 -2.75
N SER A 203 11.21 -20.98 -3.82
CA SER A 203 10.58 -20.65 -5.11
C SER A 203 9.49 -19.58 -5.01
N ILE A 204 9.59 -18.70 -4.00
CA ILE A 204 8.71 -17.54 -3.84
C ILE A 204 9.39 -16.36 -4.52
N ILE A 205 8.67 -15.67 -5.39
CA ILE A 205 9.16 -14.46 -6.07
C ILE A 205 8.72 -13.25 -5.21
N PRO A 206 9.64 -12.42 -4.71
CA PRO A 206 9.27 -11.23 -3.95
C PRO A 206 8.56 -10.18 -4.83
N GLU A 207 7.62 -9.44 -4.23
CA GLU A 207 6.91 -8.36 -4.93
C GLU A 207 7.83 -7.21 -5.35
N PHE A 208 8.79 -6.87 -4.51
CA PHE A 208 9.87 -5.96 -4.87
C PHE A 208 10.97 -6.72 -5.62
N SER A 209 11.41 -6.17 -6.75
CA SER A 209 12.62 -6.64 -7.44
C SER A 209 13.90 -6.09 -6.79
N SER A 210 13.79 -4.96 -6.09
CA SER A 210 14.88 -4.35 -5.34
C SER A 210 14.35 -3.29 -4.39
N ILE A 211 15.20 -2.85 -3.46
CA ILE A 211 14.97 -1.67 -2.63
C ILE A 211 15.96 -0.55 -2.99
N VAL A 212 15.49 0.68 -2.94
CA VAL A 212 16.24 1.90 -3.24
C VAL A 212 16.37 2.71 -1.96
N PHE A 213 17.60 3.08 -1.62
CA PHE A 213 17.91 3.94 -0.48
C PHE A 213 18.08 5.38 -0.94
N VAL A 214 17.35 6.30 -0.32
CA VAL A 214 17.45 7.73 -0.61
C VAL A 214 17.64 8.47 0.71
N HIS A 215 18.81 9.07 0.90
CA HIS A 215 19.08 9.88 2.09
C HIS A 215 18.10 11.04 2.17
N ALA A 216 17.56 11.35 3.35
CA ALA A 216 16.53 12.38 3.55
C ALA A 216 16.92 13.73 2.90
N ARG A 217 18.18 14.14 3.06
CA ARG A 217 18.71 15.39 2.44
C ARG A 217 18.81 15.40 0.91
N ARG A 218 18.61 14.27 0.23
CA ARG A 218 18.72 14.13 -1.24
C ARG A 218 17.38 13.81 -1.91
N ILE A 219 16.27 13.90 -1.19
CA ILE A 219 14.94 13.57 -1.72
C ILE A 219 14.58 14.41 -2.95
N SER A 220 14.78 15.73 -2.91
CA SER A 220 14.48 16.60 -4.06
C SER A 220 15.34 16.27 -5.29
N GLU A 221 16.62 15.91 -5.07
CA GLU A 221 17.51 15.48 -6.16
C GLU A 221 17.05 14.15 -6.76
N PHE A 222 16.70 13.19 -5.92
CA PHE A 222 16.18 11.89 -6.34
C PHE A 222 14.90 12.04 -7.16
N ILE A 223 13.92 12.82 -6.68
CA ILE A 223 12.65 13.05 -7.37
C ILE A 223 12.88 13.67 -8.76
N LYS A 224 13.83 14.60 -8.87
CA LYS A 224 14.14 15.28 -10.13
C LYS A 224 14.87 14.36 -11.13
N ASN A 225 15.81 13.56 -10.65
CA ASN A 225 16.74 12.83 -11.52
C ASN A 225 16.28 11.41 -11.85
N ASP A 226 15.58 10.74 -10.93
CA ASP A 226 15.10 9.38 -11.14
C ASP A 226 13.89 9.35 -12.09
N GLN A 227 14.03 8.66 -13.22
CA GLN A 227 13.00 8.60 -14.28
C GLN A 227 12.03 7.42 -14.13
N ARG A 228 12.20 6.54 -13.14
CA ARG A 228 11.28 5.42 -12.93
C ARG A 228 9.90 5.95 -12.53
N SER A 229 8.87 5.21 -12.90
CA SER A 229 7.50 5.49 -12.46
C SER A 229 7.43 5.45 -10.95
N LYS A 230 6.65 6.34 -10.34
CA LYS A 230 6.51 6.44 -8.88
C LYS A 230 5.03 6.36 -8.53
N LEU A 231 4.72 5.79 -7.37
CA LEU A 231 3.39 5.94 -6.76
C LEU A 231 3.05 7.43 -6.66
N ASP A 232 1.84 7.82 -7.09
CA ASP A 232 1.48 9.22 -7.37
C ASP A 232 1.79 10.22 -6.23
N PHE A 233 1.61 9.79 -4.97
CA PHE A 233 1.86 10.63 -3.79
C PHE A 233 3.23 10.42 -3.14
N LEU A 234 4.01 9.44 -3.59
CA LEU A 234 5.33 9.12 -3.03
C LEU A 234 6.27 10.33 -3.01
N PRO A 235 6.43 11.11 -4.11
CA PRO A 235 7.32 12.27 -4.09
C PRO A 235 6.96 13.28 -3.00
N LYS A 236 5.67 13.64 -2.90
CA LYS A 236 5.19 14.64 -1.94
C LYS A 236 5.29 14.16 -0.48
N VAL A 237 5.01 12.88 -0.23
CA VAL A 237 5.15 12.31 1.12
C VAL A 237 6.61 12.32 1.55
N LEU A 238 7.54 11.94 0.67
CA LEU A 238 8.97 11.96 0.97
C LEU A 238 9.50 13.39 1.20
N GLU A 239 9.06 14.37 0.41
CA GLU A 239 9.41 15.78 0.62
C GLU A 239 8.96 16.26 1.99
N GLN A 240 7.69 16.05 2.36
CA GLN A 240 7.15 16.45 3.66
C GLN A 240 7.88 15.77 4.83
N LEU A 241 8.13 14.45 4.75
CA LEU A 241 8.89 13.75 5.81
C LEU A 241 10.34 14.23 5.90
N SER A 242 10.98 14.50 4.78
CA SER A 242 12.35 15.03 4.76
C SER A 242 12.44 16.40 5.42
N GLU A 243 11.49 17.29 5.11
CA GLU A 243 11.40 18.61 5.75
C GLU A 243 11.19 18.51 7.26
N GLU A 244 10.31 17.60 7.72
CA GLU A 244 10.08 17.34 9.16
C GLU A 244 11.33 16.80 9.89
N LEU A 245 12.18 16.02 9.22
CA LEU A 245 13.37 15.41 9.82
C LEU A 245 14.58 16.36 9.90
N ILE A 246 14.62 17.37 9.02
CA ILE A 246 15.76 18.30 8.91
C ILE A 246 15.56 19.55 9.80
N GLN A 247 14.34 19.82 10.23
CA GLN A 247 14.00 20.85 11.22
C GLN A 247 14.44 20.45 12.63
#